data_AF-A0A961GIG3-F1
#
_entry.id   AF-A0A961GIG3-F1
#
_cell.length_a   1.000
_cell.length_b   1.000
_cell.length_c   1.000
_cell.angle_alpha   90.00
_cell.angle_beta   90.00
_cell.angle_gamma   90.00
#
_symmetry.space_group_name_H-M   'P 1'
#
loop_
_entity.id
_entity.type
_entity.pdbx_description
1 polymer ?
#
loop_
_entity_poly.entity_id
_entity_poly.type
_entity_poly.pdbx_seq_one_letter_code
_entity_poly.pdbx_strand_id
1 'polypeptide(L)'
;DAIKHQAKTVTVGISRSDETLLQAPLVREVLTAGASRDRLSYQSLRTLAVLDALVDEVLGYTRYRIEGRVSDTAESDATIAVVDRGGIGRELRSRTEDNPALRGTKHRVAIERLPLVASGRADGRTVLIVPEVKDNQCTGLTLLHVSLRDSLPLPALVTVLEGYRGRLQALRDAVTETEPAFREDVLGQIPIVELMTATISQLAERWRA
;
A
#
# COMPACT_ATOMS: atom_id res chain seq x y z
N ASP A 1 47.66 -1.19 37.12
CA ASP A 1 46.94 -2.34 36.56
C ASP A 1 45.71 -1.81 35.86
N ALA A 2 45.73 -1.79 34.52
CA ALA A 2 44.77 -1.07 33.70
C ALA A 2 43.89 -2.08 32.95
N ILE A 3 42.64 -2.21 33.38
CA ILE A 3 41.65 -3.04 32.68
C ILE A 3 40.43 -2.18 32.39
N LYS A 4 40.28 -1.80 31.11
CA LYS A 4 39.01 -1.36 30.54
C LYS A 4 38.62 -2.36 29.46
N HIS A 5 37.69 -3.24 29.80
CA HIS A 5 37.00 -4.07 28.81
C HIS A 5 36.01 -3.18 28.04
N GLN A 6 36.25 -3.00 26.75
CA GLN A 6 35.24 -2.42 25.85
C GLN A 6 34.17 -3.48 25.56
N ALA A 7 32.91 -3.17 25.85
CA ALA A 7 31.79 -3.90 25.28
C ALA A 7 31.60 -3.43 23.82
N LYS A 8 31.80 -4.34 22.85
CA LYS A 8 31.39 -4.13 21.47
C LYS A 8 29.94 -4.58 21.33
N THR A 9 29.03 -3.63 21.18
CA THR A 9 27.64 -3.94 20.81
C THR A 9 27.59 -4.23 19.32
N VAL A 10 27.43 -5.50 18.95
CA VAL A 10 27.17 -5.91 17.56
C VAL A 10 25.64 -5.98 17.40
N THR A 11 25.07 -5.05 16.65
CA THR A 11 23.64 -5.07 16.32
C THR A 11 23.38 -6.06 15.20
N VAL A 12 23.05 -7.32 15.53
CA VAL A 12 22.58 -8.34 14.56
C VAL A 12 21.14 -8.70 14.93
N GLY A 13 20.15 -7.99 14.39
CA GLY A 13 18.74 -8.25 14.72
C GLY A 13 17.71 -7.77 13.72
N ILE A 14 18.04 -6.76 12.91
CA ILE A 14 17.12 -6.15 11.92
C ILE A 14 17.30 -6.69 10.49
N SER A 15 18.40 -7.37 10.19
CA SER A 15 18.67 -7.80 8.79
C SER A 15 17.79 -8.95 8.32
N ARG A 16 17.48 -9.93 9.19
CA ARG A 16 16.78 -11.17 8.79
C ARG A 16 15.29 -10.96 8.52
N SER A 17 14.64 -10.09 9.31
CA SER A 17 13.23 -9.72 9.09
C SER A 17 13.06 -9.01 7.77
N ASP A 18 13.95 -8.07 7.46
CA ASP A 18 13.92 -7.30 6.22
C ASP A 18 14.19 -8.20 5.01
N GLU A 19 15.15 -9.11 5.13
CA GLU A 19 15.47 -10.07 4.08
C GLU A 19 14.28 -11.00 3.78
N THR A 20 13.54 -11.42 4.80
CA THR A 20 12.31 -12.22 4.61
C THR A 20 11.23 -11.43 3.88
N LEU A 21 11.04 -10.15 4.21
CA LEU A 21 10.05 -9.30 3.53
C LEU A 21 10.39 -9.07 2.06
N LEU A 22 11.68 -8.99 1.73
CA LEU A 22 12.14 -8.83 0.34
C LEU A 22 11.90 -10.07 -0.53
N GLN A 23 11.69 -11.24 0.09
CA GLN A 23 11.31 -12.46 -0.62
C GLN A 23 9.81 -12.56 -0.90
N ALA A 24 8.98 -11.69 -0.31
CA ALA A 24 7.55 -11.69 -0.58
C ALA A 24 7.30 -11.40 -2.08
N PRO A 25 6.48 -12.20 -2.79
CA PRO A 25 6.29 -12.05 -4.24
C PRO A 25 5.86 -10.63 -4.65
N LEU A 26 4.88 -10.05 -3.98
CA LEU A 26 4.43 -8.68 -4.26
C LEU A 26 5.50 -7.62 -4.02
N VAL A 27 6.41 -7.82 -3.05
CA VAL A 27 7.56 -6.93 -2.87
C VAL A 27 8.52 -7.05 -4.06
N ARG A 28 8.77 -8.28 -4.54
CA ARG A 28 9.60 -8.52 -5.71
C ARG A 28 9.02 -7.92 -6.98
N GLU A 29 7.69 -7.92 -7.14
CA GLU A 29 7.01 -7.25 -8.25
C GLU A 29 7.25 -5.73 -8.24
N VAL A 30 7.16 -5.10 -7.07
CA VAL A 30 7.47 -3.66 -6.91
C VAL A 30 8.93 -3.35 -7.26
N LEU A 31 9.88 -4.19 -6.82
CA LEU A 31 11.30 -4.04 -7.15
C LEU A 31 11.58 -4.29 -8.63
N THR A 32 10.92 -5.29 -9.23
CA THR A 32 11.05 -5.64 -10.65
C THR A 32 10.47 -4.55 -11.56
N ALA A 33 9.40 -3.88 -11.13
CA ALA A 33 8.90 -2.67 -11.78
C ALA A 33 9.93 -1.52 -11.76
N GLY A 34 10.95 -1.61 -10.90
CA GLY A 34 12.10 -0.71 -10.85
C GLY A 34 12.18 0.16 -9.60
N ALA A 35 11.27 0.00 -8.63
CA ALA A 35 11.34 0.71 -7.36
C ALA A 35 12.68 0.39 -6.67
N SER A 36 13.36 1.42 -6.17
CA SER A 36 14.64 1.19 -5.51
C SER A 36 14.41 0.69 -4.08
N ARG A 37 15.14 -0.35 -3.66
CA ARG A 37 14.99 -0.97 -2.33
C ARG A 37 15.16 0.04 -1.20
N ASP A 38 16.13 0.95 -1.31
CA ASP A 38 16.38 2.02 -0.32
C ASP A 38 15.26 3.06 -0.25
N ARG A 39 14.29 3.01 -1.18
CA ARG A 39 13.13 3.91 -1.22
C ARG A 39 11.86 3.28 -0.69
N LEU A 40 11.89 2.02 -0.29
CA LEU A 40 10.75 1.36 0.33
C LEU A 40 10.92 1.37 1.84
N SER A 41 9.99 2.02 2.54
CA SER A 41 9.98 2.01 4.00
C SER A 41 9.71 0.60 4.53
N TYR A 42 10.23 0.27 5.72
CA TYR A 42 9.93 -1.01 6.37
C TYR A 42 8.42 -1.26 6.50
N GLN A 43 7.66 -0.21 6.83
CA GLN A 43 6.20 -0.28 6.89
C GLN A 43 5.56 -0.60 5.54
N SER A 44 6.10 -0.05 4.44
CA SER A 44 5.64 -0.40 3.09
C SER A 44 5.93 -1.87 2.79
N LEU A 45 7.13 -2.37 3.08
CA LEU A 45 7.50 -3.78 2.89
C LEU A 45 6.59 -4.72 3.69
N ARG A 46 6.31 -4.40 4.96
CA ARG A 46 5.37 -5.14 5.81
C ARG A 46 3.96 -5.16 5.23
N THR A 47 3.48 -4.01 4.77
CA THR A 47 2.15 -3.88 4.17
C THR A 47 2.06 -4.70 2.87
N LEU A 48 3.07 -4.63 2.01
CA LEU A 48 3.12 -5.40 0.77
C LEU A 48 3.15 -6.92 1.05
N ALA A 49 3.94 -7.36 2.04
CA ALA A 49 4.03 -8.76 2.39
C ALA A 49 2.69 -9.35 2.87
N VAL A 50 1.86 -8.58 3.59
CA VAL A 50 0.51 -9.06 3.95
C VAL A 50 -0.45 -8.97 2.78
N LEU A 51 -0.37 -7.92 1.94
CA LEU A 51 -1.25 -7.75 0.78
C LEU A 51 -1.01 -8.80 -0.32
N ASP A 52 0.16 -9.43 -0.35
CA ASP A 52 0.51 -10.52 -1.26
C ASP A 52 -0.57 -11.61 -1.32
N ALA A 53 -1.15 -11.97 -0.17
CA ALA A 53 -2.20 -12.98 -0.08
C ALA A 53 -3.46 -12.63 -0.90
N LEU A 54 -3.75 -11.34 -1.11
CA LEU A 54 -4.90 -10.89 -1.90
C LEU A 54 -4.64 -10.91 -3.40
N VAL A 55 -3.39 -10.82 -3.83
CA VAL A 55 -3.04 -10.65 -5.23
C VAL A 55 -3.13 -12.00 -5.93
N ASP A 56 -3.88 -12.03 -7.01
CA ASP A 56 -3.94 -13.18 -7.91
C ASP A 56 -2.87 -13.03 -9.01
N GLU A 57 -2.85 -11.86 -9.67
CA GLU A 57 -1.87 -11.55 -10.71
C GLU A 57 -1.47 -10.06 -10.69
N VAL A 58 -0.21 -9.78 -11.00
CA VAL A 58 0.28 -8.43 -11.35
C VAL A 58 0.26 -8.28 -12.86
N LEU A 59 -0.69 -7.49 -13.36
CA LEU A 59 -0.99 -7.30 -14.79
C LEU A 59 -0.04 -6.31 -15.48
N GLY A 60 0.65 -5.48 -14.69
CA GLY A 60 1.55 -4.44 -15.19
C GLY A 60 1.80 -3.35 -14.17
N TYR A 61 2.51 -2.31 -14.58
CA TYR A 61 2.85 -1.19 -13.70
C TYR A 61 2.97 0.14 -14.44
N THR A 62 2.87 1.23 -13.69
CA THR A 62 3.33 2.56 -14.08
C THR A 62 4.16 3.13 -12.94
N ARG A 63 5.35 3.63 -13.26
CA ARG A 63 6.22 4.33 -12.31
C ARG A 63 6.20 5.81 -12.55
N TYR A 64 6.24 6.54 -11.45
CA TYR A 64 6.20 7.98 -11.44
C TYR A 64 7.37 8.56 -10.66
N ARG A 65 7.93 9.65 -11.18
CA ARG A 65 8.78 10.56 -10.41
C ARG A 65 7.94 11.70 -9.87
N ILE A 66 8.20 12.09 -8.64
CA ILE A 66 7.63 13.29 -8.03
C ILE A 66 8.74 14.33 -7.88
N GLU A 67 8.46 15.56 -8.29
CA GLU A 67 9.33 16.72 -8.15
C GLU A 67 8.61 17.81 -7.36
N GLY A 68 9.34 18.64 -6.62
CA GLY A 68 8.76 19.64 -5.70
C GLY A 68 8.44 19.06 -4.32
N ARG A 69 7.90 19.90 -3.42
CA ARG A 69 7.63 19.50 -2.03
C ARG A 69 6.20 19.00 -1.91
N VAL A 70 6.06 17.74 -1.52
CA VAL A 70 4.74 17.15 -1.24
C VAL A 70 4.24 17.73 0.09
N SER A 71 3.14 18.48 0.03
CA SER A 71 2.52 19.15 1.19
C SER A 71 1.02 18.83 1.25
N ASP A 72 0.48 18.75 2.46
CA ASP A 72 -0.96 18.60 2.71
C ASP A 72 -1.72 19.94 2.60
N THR A 73 -0.98 21.04 2.55
CA THR A 73 -1.51 22.38 2.30
C THR A 73 -1.84 22.60 0.82
N ALA A 74 -2.73 23.56 0.55
CA ALA A 74 -3.10 23.99 -0.80
C ALA A 74 -1.92 24.54 -1.62
N GLU A 75 -0.77 24.76 -0.99
CA GLU A 75 0.47 25.29 -1.58
C GLU A 75 1.40 24.21 -2.13
N SER A 76 0.99 22.93 -2.17
CA SER A 76 1.84 21.90 -2.76
C SER A 76 2.05 22.16 -4.26
N ASP A 77 3.29 22.49 -4.61
CA ASP A 77 3.79 22.69 -5.97
C ASP A 77 4.27 21.38 -6.62
N ALA A 78 4.06 20.25 -5.93
CA ALA A 78 4.57 18.97 -6.35
C ALA A 78 3.96 18.55 -7.69
N THR A 79 4.85 18.14 -8.60
CA THR A 79 4.48 17.59 -9.90
C THR A 79 4.81 16.10 -9.97
N ILE A 80 4.16 15.40 -10.89
CA ILE A 80 4.28 13.97 -11.07
C ILE A 80 4.36 13.62 -12.56
N ALA A 81 5.38 12.86 -12.93
CA ALA A 81 5.64 12.46 -14.32
C ALA A 81 5.84 10.95 -14.40
N VAL A 82 5.32 10.34 -15.46
CA VAL A 82 5.57 8.91 -15.74
C VAL A 82 7.03 8.74 -16.16
N VAL A 83 7.73 7.78 -15.57
CA VAL A 83 9.13 7.47 -15.90
C VAL A 83 9.32 6.07 -16.47
N ASP A 84 8.41 5.14 -16.21
CA ASP A 84 8.45 3.80 -16.79
C ASP A 84 7.07 3.10 -16.75
N ARG A 85 6.86 2.13 -17.63
CA ARG A 85 5.63 1.34 -17.77
C ARG A 85 5.91 -0.10 -18.20
N GLY A 86 5.17 -1.04 -17.62
CA GLY A 86 5.20 -2.44 -17.99
C GLY A 86 3.82 -3.10 -18.00
N GLY A 87 3.72 -4.25 -18.67
CA GLY A 87 2.46 -4.97 -18.86
C GLY A 87 1.37 -4.09 -19.47
N ILE A 88 0.15 -4.20 -18.96
CA ILE A 88 -0.99 -3.40 -19.45
C ILE A 88 -0.77 -1.89 -19.29
N GLY A 89 0.10 -1.46 -18.36
CA GLY A 89 0.39 -0.05 -18.11
C GLY A 89 0.94 0.71 -19.32
N ARG A 90 1.51 0.00 -20.30
CA ARG A 90 2.02 0.58 -21.56
C ARG A 90 0.93 1.14 -22.46
N GLU A 91 -0.28 0.57 -22.39
CA GLU A 91 -1.42 0.95 -23.23
C GLU A 91 -2.34 1.97 -22.53
N LEU A 92 -2.10 2.23 -21.24
CA LEU A 92 -2.93 3.13 -20.44
C LEU A 92 -2.43 4.57 -20.50
N ARG A 93 -3.30 5.47 -20.99
CA ARG A 93 -3.06 6.91 -20.88
C ARG A 93 -3.01 7.34 -19.42
N SER A 94 -2.01 8.13 -19.07
CA SER A 94 -1.96 8.75 -17.74
C SER A 94 -2.46 10.19 -17.83
N ARG A 95 -3.41 10.56 -16.97
CA ARG A 95 -3.86 11.96 -16.84
C ARG A 95 -2.73 12.93 -16.46
N THR A 96 -1.65 12.40 -15.90
CA THR A 96 -0.47 13.19 -15.52
C THR A 96 0.33 13.66 -16.73
N GLU A 97 0.11 13.07 -17.91
CA GLU A 97 0.76 13.49 -19.16
C GLU A 97 0.24 14.86 -19.62
N ASP A 98 -1.07 15.11 -19.42
CA ASP A 98 -1.70 16.40 -19.76
C ASP A 98 -1.62 17.42 -18.61
N ASN A 99 -1.67 16.96 -17.36
CA ASN A 99 -1.63 17.81 -16.18
C ASN A 99 -0.69 17.22 -15.12
N PRO A 100 0.53 17.77 -14.96
CA PRO A 100 1.54 17.19 -14.09
C PRO A 100 1.28 17.44 -12.61
N ALA A 101 0.22 18.14 -12.21
CA ALA A 101 -0.03 18.42 -10.80
C ALA A 101 -0.32 17.14 -10.00
N LEU A 102 0.41 16.92 -8.90
CA LEU A 102 0.20 15.79 -8.01
C LEU A 102 -1.09 15.98 -7.21
N ARG A 103 -2.16 15.27 -7.60
CA ARG A 103 -3.50 15.41 -6.98
C ARG A 103 -4.17 14.07 -6.71
N GLY A 104 -5.24 14.12 -5.90
CA GLY A 104 -6.13 12.99 -5.63
C GLY A 104 -5.44 11.83 -4.92
N THR A 105 -5.74 10.60 -5.31
CA THR A 105 -5.23 9.37 -4.65
C THR A 105 -3.70 9.29 -4.66
N LYS A 106 -3.04 9.76 -5.72
CA LYS A 106 -1.56 9.76 -5.82
C LYS A 106 -0.94 10.74 -4.83
N HIS A 107 -1.51 11.94 -4.70
CA HIS A 107 -1.11 12.92 -3.69
C HIS A 107 -1.30 12.39 -2.26
N ARG A 108 -2.46 11.78 -1.98
CA ARG A 108 -2.73 11.15 -0.67
C ARG A 108 -1.67 10.12 -0.30
N VAL A 109 -1.33 9.20 -1.23
CA VAL A 109 -0.30 8.18 -0.99
C VAL A 109 1.08 8.82 -0.78
N ALA A 110 1.40 9.89 -1.51
CA ALA A 110 2.65 10.60 -1.34
C ALA A 110 2.77 11.32 0.02
N ILE A 111 1.66 11.83 0.57
CA ILE A 111 1.62 12.44 1.91
C ILE A 111 1.71 11.39 3.01
N GLU A 112 0.82 10.41 2.96
CA GLU A 112 0.70 9.39 4.00
C GLU A 112 1.90 8.44 4.01
N ARG A 113 2.54 8.25 2.85
CA ARG A 113 3.70 7.37 2.65
C ARG A 113 3.41 5.92 3.05
N LEU A 114 2.16 5.51 2.83
CA LEU A 114 1.67 4.16 3.04
C LEU A 114 1.07 3.59 1.76
N PRO A 115 1.35 2.32 1.42
CA PRO A 115 0.73 1.66 0.27
C PRO A 115 -0.80 1.72 0.32
N LEU A 116 -1.44 1.83 -0.84
CA LEU A 116 -2.90 1.92 -0.94
C LEU A 116 -3.41 1.08 -2.11
N VAL A 117 -4.34 0.19 -1.82
CA VAL A 117 -5.19 -0.46 -2.82
C VAL A 117 -6.33 0.50 -3.16
N ALA A 118 -6.54 0.75 -4.45
CA ALA A 118 -7.58 1.62 -4.96
C ALA A 118 -8.22 1.02 -6.22
N SER A 119 -9.48 1.36 -6.48
CA SER A 119 -10.09 1.12 -7.79
C SER A 119 -10.00 2.39 -8.63
N GLY A 120 -9.59 2.24 -9.89
CA GLY A 120 -9.52 3.32 -10.86
C GLY A 120 -10.91 3.88 -11.13
N ARG A 121 -11.15 5.15 -10.79
CA ARG A 121 -12.45 5.81 -11.02
C ARG A 121 -12.88 5.85 -12.50
N ALA A 122 -11.94 5.75 -13.42
CA ALA A 122 -12.20 5.87 -14.85
C ALA A 122 -12.48 4.52 -15.53
N ASP A 123 -11.92 3.43 -15.01
CA ASP A 123 -11.85 2.14 -15.69
C ASP A 123 -12.13 0.93 -14.78
N GLY A 124 -12.43 1.15 -13.50
CA GLY A 124 -12.75 0.12 -12.51
C GLY A 124 -11.57 -0.76 -12.09
N ARG A 125 -10.39 -0.59 -12.69
CA ARG A 125 -9.25 -1.48 -12.47
C ARG A 125 -8.68 -1.33 -11.06
N THR A 126 -8.37 -2.44 -10.41
CA THR A 126 -7.70 -2.40 -9.12
C THR A 126 -6.21 -2.09 -9.30
N VAL A 127 -5.72 -1.16 -8.50
CA VAL A 127 -4.32 -0.74 -8.48
C VAL A 127 -3.79 -0.74 -7.06
N LEU A 128 -2.52 -1.11 -6.91
CA LEU A 128 -1.75 -0.93 -5.69
C LEU A 128 -0.74 0.19 -5.89
N ILE A 129 -0.87 1.28 -5.16
CA ILE A 129 0.01 2.44 -5.24
C ILE A 129 1.00 2.37 -4.07
N VAL A 130 2.29 2.29 -4.38
CA VAL A 130 3.39 2.16 -3.42
C VAL A 130 4.23 3.43 -3.45
N PRO A 131 4.39 4.13 -2.31
CA PRO A 131 5.24 5.31 -2.24
C PRO A 131 6.73 4.94 -2.20
N GLU A 132 7.52 5.64 -3.00
CA GLU A 132 8.99 5.62 -2.95
C GLU A 132 9.45 6.85 -2.16
N VAL A 133 10.09 6.63 -1.02
CA VAL A 133 10.41 7.67 -0.03
C VAL A 133 11.92 7.83 0.15
N LYS A 134 12.39 9.07 0.19
CA LYS A 134 13.78 9.42 0.53
C LYS A 134 13.78 10.64 1.42
N ASP A 135 14.64 10.66 2.45
CA ASP A 135 14.80 11.82 3.33
C ASP A 135 13.46 12.34 3.86
N ASN A 136 12.57 11.40 4.24
CA ASN A 136 11.23 11.67 4.74
C ASN A 136 10.27 12.32 3.72
N GLN A 137 10.61 12.36 2.43
CA GLN A 137 9.80 12.90 1.33
C GLN A 137 9.46 11.80 0.32
N CYS A 138 8.24 11.83 -0.24
CA CYS A 138 7.89 10.93 -1.33
C CYS A 138 8.47 11.46 -2.65
N THR A 139 9.39 10.70 -3.24
CA THR A 139 10.12 11.07 -4.46
C THR A 139 9.60 10.36 -5.71
N GLY A 140 8.69 9.40 -5.54
CA GLY A 140 8.10 8.65 -6.63
C GLY A 140 6.97 7.75 -6.15
N LEU A 141 6.25 7.18 -7.11
CA LEU A 141 5.22 6.17 -6.86
C LEU A 141 5.43 5.02 -7.82
N THR A 142 5.34 3.79 -7.31
CA THR A 142 5.19 2.58 -8.12
C THR A 142 3.73 2.14 -8.02
N LEU A 143 3.01 2.18 -9.15
CA LEU A 143 1.62 1.76 -9.24
C LEU A 143 1.58 0.42 -9.98
N LEU A 144 1.15 -0.64 -9.29
CA LEU A 144 0.89 -1.95 -9.89
C LEU A 144 -0.58 -2.06 -10.28
N HIS A 145 -0.84 -2.58 -11.47
CA HIS A 145 -2.16 -3.05 -11.88
C HIS A 145 -2.30 -4.50 -11.44
N VAL A 146 -3.35 -4.81 -10.66
CA VAL A 146 -3.49 -6.14 -10.05
C VAL A 146 -4.90 -6.68 -10.24
N SER A 147 -5.01 -8.00 -10.43
CA SER A 147 -6.22 -8.73 -10.10
C SER A 147 -6.13 -9.19 -8.64
N LEU A 148 -7.27 -9.13 -7.94
CA LEU A 148 -7.37 -9.67 -6.60
C LEU A 148 -8.08 -11.01 -6.68
N ARG A 149 -7.74 -11.92 -5.76
CA ARG A 149 -8.48 -13.17 -5.57
C ARG A 149 -9.94 -12.88 -5.22
N ASP A 150 -10.83 -13.78 -5.61
CA ASP A 150 -12.26 -13.66 -5.30
C ASP A 150 -12.55 -13.89 -3.82
N SER A 151 -11.77 -14.75 -3.16
CA SER A 151 -11.94 -15.08 -1.74
C SER A 151 -10.63 -15.47 -1.07
N LEU A 152 -10.62 -15.40 0.27
CA LEU A 152 -9.57 -15.90 1.13
C LEU A 152 -10.17 -16.61 2.35
N PRO A 153 -9.45 -17.58 2.94
CA PRO A 153 -9.80 -18.08 4.27
C PRO A 153 -9.86 -16.91 5.27
N LEU A 154 -10.87 -16.93 6.14
CA LEU A 154 -11.12 -15.85 7.11
C LEU A 154 -9.87 -15.45 7.93
N PRO A 155 -9.06 -16.38 8.47
CA PRO A 155 -7.85 -16.00 9.22
C PRO A 155 -6.83 -15.21 8.37
N ALA A 156 -6.72 -15.53 7.07
CA ALA A 156 -5.85 -14.79 6.17
C ALA A 156 -6.40 -13.39 5.89
N LEU A 157 -7.71 -13.26 5.71
CA LEU A 157 -8.38 -11.98 5.51
C LEU A 157 -8.24 -11.05 6.72
N VAL A 158 -8.39 -11.59 7.93
CA VAL A 158 -8.14 -10.87 9.19
C VAL A 158 -6.70 -10.35 9.25
N THR A 159 -5.72 -11.23 8.99
CA THR A 159 -4.30 -10.86 8.97
C THR A 159 -4.01 -9.72 7.99
N VAL A 160 -4.60 -9.77 6.80
CA VAL A 160 -4.46 -8.72 5.79
C VAL A 160 -5.02 -7.39 6.29
N LEU A 161 -6.24 -7.38 6.84
CA LEU A 161 -6.90 -6.15 7.29
C LEU A 161 -6.24 -5.54 8.54
N GLU A 162 -5.61 -6.37 9.39
CA GLU A 162 -4.78 -5.90 10.50
C GLU A 162 -3.51 -5.21 9.99
N GLY A 163 -2.83 -5.84 9.03
CA GLY A 163 -1.59 -5.31 8.46
C GLY A 163 -1.78 -4.18 7.45
N TYR A 164 -3.02 -3.88 7.04
CA TYR A 164 -3.34 -2.85 6.07
C TYR A 164 -4.02 -1.65 6.73
N ARG A 165 -3.24 -0.59 6.97
CA ARG A 165 -3.75 0.76 7.35
C ARG A 165 -4.69 0.77 8.57
N GLY A 166 -4.49 -0.12 9.54
CA GLY A 166 -5.31 -0.21 10.75
C GLY A 166 -6.78 -0.53 10.47
N ARG A 167 -7.07 -1.11 9.29
CA ARG A 167 -8.42 -1.17 8.73
C ARG A 167 -9.33 -2.10 9.51
N LEU A 168 -8.83 -3.23 10.01
CA LEU A 168 -9.63 -4.11 10.86
C LEU A 168 -10.06 -3.41 12.15
N GLN A 169 -9.14 -2.70 12.81
CA GLN A 169 -9.45 -1.99 14.06
C GLN A 169 -10.48 -0.89 13.83
N ALA A 170 -10.28 -0.06 12.81
CA ALA A 170 -11.23 1.01 12.47
C ALA A 170 -12.63 0.44 12.15
N LEU A 171 -12.69 -0.71 11.48
CA LEU A 171 -13.96 -1.38 11.19
C LEU A 171 -14.61 -1.97 12.44
N ARG A 172 -13.84 -2.61 13.34
CA ARG A 172 -14.33 -3.09 14.64
C ARG A 172 -14.94 -1.93 15.43
N ASP A 173 -14.21 -0.82 15.56
CA ASP A 173 -14.68 0.37 16.29
C ASP A 173 -16.01 0.88 15.70
N ALA A 174 -16.08 1.06 14.38
CA ALA A 174 -17.27 1.56 13.71
C ALA A 174 -18.49 0.62 13.80
N VAL A 175 -18.27 -0.70 13.76
CA VAL A 175 -19.36 -1.68 13.92
C VAL A 175 -19.86 -1.68 15.36
N THR A 176 -18.94 -1.74 16.34
CA THR A 176 -19.30 -1.79 17.77
C THR A 176 -19.91 -0.49 18.30
N GLU A 177 -19.89 0.59 17.52
CA GLU A 177 -20.65 1.80 17.81
C GLU A 177 -22.17 1.57 17.74
N THR A 178 -22.65 0.64 16.89
CA THR A 178 -24.08 0.41 16.65
C THR A 178 -24.54 -1.03 16.88
N GLU A 179 -23.64 -2.00 16.69
CA GLU A 179 -23.93 -3.42 16.82
C GLU A 179 -23.30 -4.00 18.09
N PRO A 180 -23.93 -5.00 18.73
CA PRO A 180 -23.46 -5.54 20.01
C PRO A 180 -22.11 -6.27 19.93
N ALA A 181 -21.72 -6.75 18.75
CA ALA A 181 -20.47 -7.47 18.54
C ALA A 181 -19.99 -7.40 17.08
N PHE A 182 -18.67 -7.45 16.90
CA PHE A 182 -18.06 -7.61 15.59
C PHE A 182 -18.07 -9.09 15.17
N ARG A 183 -18.97 -9.44 14.26
CA ARG A 183 -19.03 -10.77 13.64
C ARG A 183 -17.98 -10.92 12.53
N GLU A 184 -16.91 -11.66 12.78
CA GLU A 184 -15.81 -11.80 11.80
C GLU A 184 -16.21 -12.54 10.52
N ASP A 185 -17.17 -13.46 10.59
CA ASP A 185 -17.66 -14.23 9.44
C ASP A 185 -18.30 -13.37 8.35
N VAL A 186 -18.80 -12.18 8.70
CA VAL A 186 -19.31 -11.20 7.73
C VAL A 186 -18.21 -10.71 6.79
N LEU A 187 -16.94 -10.67 7.23
CA LEU A 187 -15.81 -10.32 6.35
C LEU A 187 -15.73 -11.27 5.14
N GLY A 188 -15.99 -12.57 5.34
CA GLY A 188 -15.95 -13.57 4.28
C GLY A 188 -17.07 -13.43 3.24
N GLN A 189 -18.07 -12.59 3.50
CA GLN A 189 -19.22 -12.37 2.62
C GLN A 189 -19.07 -11.11 1.76
N ILE A 190 -18.07 -10.28 2.04
CA ILE A 190 -17.83 -9.01 1.34
C ILE A 190 -16.75 -9.24 0.27
N PRO A 191 -16.96 -8.79 -0.98
CA PRO A 191 -15.94 -8.90 -2.01
C PRO A 191 -14.61 -8.26 -1.56
N ILE A 192 -13.48 -8.93 -1.80
CA ILE A 192 -12.17 -8.45 -1.37
C ILE A 192 -11.89 -7.03 -1.87
N VAL A 193 -12.23 -6.71 -3.12
CA VAL A 193 -12.05 -5.35 -3.66
C VAL A 193 -12.83 -4.30 -2.86
N GLU A 194 -14.05 -4.63 -2.42
CA GLU A 194 -14.87 -3.74 -1.58
C GLU A 194 -14.23 -3.62 -0.19
N LEU A 195 -13.82 -4.75 0.41
CA LEU A 195 -13.10 -4.76 1.67
C LEU A 195 -11.87 -3.88 1.65
N MET A 196 -11.17 -3.73 0.53
CA MET A 196 -9.95 -2.93 0.44
C MET A 196 -10.17 -1.46 0.07
N THR A 197 -11.28 -1.14 -0.60
CA THR A 197 -11.47 0.17 -1.24
C THR A 197 -12.65 1.00 -0.71
N ALA A 198 -13.67 0.37 -0.11
CA ALA A 198 -14.81 1.09 0.47
C ALA A 198 -14.39 1.91 1.71
N THR A 199 -15.20 2.89 2.11
CA THR A 199 -14.96 3.57 3.39
C THR A 199 -15.31 2.65 4.56
N ILE A 200 -14.73 2.92 5.73
CA ILE A 200 -15.05 2.17 6.96
C ILE A 200 -16.55 2.23 7.24
N SER A 201 -17.17 3.41 7.10
CA SER A 201 -18.61 3.58 7.30
C SER A 201 -19.44 2.72 6.34
N GLN A 202 -19.07 2.67 5.05
CA GLN A 202 -19.76 1.82 4.07
C GLN A 202 -19.63 0.34 4.40
N LEU A 203 -18.47 -0.10 4.88
CA LEU A 203 -18.27 -1.49 5.29
C LEU A 203 -19.06 -1.84 6.55
N ALA A 204 -19.14 -0.93 7.52
CA ALA A 204 -19.85 -1.16 8.77
C ALA A 204 -21.35 -1.43 8.55
N GLU A 205 -21.95 -0.86 7.49
CA GLU A 205 -23.33 -1.14 7.09
C GLU A 205 -23.60 -2.63 6.84
N ARG A 206 -22.58 -3.42 6.49
CA ARG A 206 -22.71 -4.87 6.27
C ARG A 206 -23.01 -5.65 7.55
N TRP A 207 -22.82 -5.04 8.72
CA TRP A 207 -23.14 -5.64 10.01
C TRP A 207 -24.56 -5.34 10.50
N ARG A 208 -25.26 -4.38 9.87
CA ARG A 208 -26.64 -4.07 10.21
C ARG A 208 -27.57 -5.21 9.79
N ALA A 209 -28.37 -5.69 10.74
CA ALA A 209 -29.40 -6.71 10.54
C ALA A 209 -30.67 -6.13 9.92
#